data_AF-A0A1V5P3R2-F1
#
_entry.id   AF-A0A1V5P3R2-F1
#
_cell.length_a   1.000
_cell.length_b   1.000
_cell.length_c   1.000
_cell.angle_alpha   90.00
_cell.angle_beta   90.00
_cell.angle_gamma   90.00
#
_symmetry.space_group_name_H-M   'P 1'
#
loop_
_entity.id
_entity.type
_entity.pdbx_description
1 polymer ?
#
loop_
_entity_poly.entity_id
_entity_poly.type
_entity_poly.pdbx_seq_one_letter_code
_entity_poly.pdbx_strand_id
1 'polypeptide(L)'
;MHGLSVPSINLSFELSKALLDLSVRDRIYYLQEKLQEIISSRGEDKLFLYHIEILFEPSLESNPMSLLEKFSRMKTLLVQWPGEYDGQFLMYGTDGSRDYTKYKYSAEMVLINP
;
A
#
# COMPACT_ATOMS: atom_id res chain seq x y z
N MET A 1 -19.55 5.18 -23.41
CA MET A 1 -19.02 5.58 -22.09
C MET A 1 -17.62 5.01 -21.98
N HIS A 2 -16.57 5.81 -22.18
CA HIS A 2 -15.21 5.35 -21.88
C HIS A 2 -15.13 5.26 -20.36
N GLY A 3 -15.17 4.04 -19.82
CA GLY A 3 -14.84 3.82 -18.42
C GLY A 3 -13.45 4.41 -18.17
N LEU A 4 -13.30 5.15 -17.07
CA LEU A 4 -12.00 5.64 -16.63
C LEU A 4 -11.09 4.42 -16.43
N SER A 5 -10.25 4.12 -17.41
CA SER A 5 -9.26 3.04 -17.29
C SER A 5 -8.18 3.52 -16.34
N VAL A 6 -8.32 3.19 -15.06
CA VAL A 6 -7.29 3.45 -14.05
C VAL A 6 -6.34 2.25 -14.05
N PRO A 7 -5.02 2.45 -14.24
CA PRO A 7 -4.07 1.35 -14.14
C PRO A 7 -4.13 0.75 -12.74
N SER A 8 -4.02 -0.57 -12.65
CA SER A 8 -4.08 -1.30 -11.39
C SER A 8 -2.80 -2.09 -11.15
N ILE A 9 -2.39 -2.19 -9.89
CA ILE A 9 -1.21 -2.93 -9.44
C ILE A 9 -1.57 -3.81 -8.25
N ASN A 10 -1.26 -5.10 -8.38
CA ASN A 10 -1.17 -6.03 -7.26
C ASN A 10 0.14 -5.74 -6.52
N LEU A 11 0.07 -5.00 -5.41
CA LEU A 11 1.26 -4.48 -4.77
C LEU A 11 2.08 -5.60 -4.11
N SER A 12 1.43 -6.55 -3.45
CA SER A 12 2.10 -7.70 -2.83
C SER A 12 2.86 -8.52 -3.85
N PHE A 13 2.30 -8.73 -5.05
CA PHE A 13 2.98 -9.45 -6.12
C PHE A 13 4.22 -8.70 -6.66
N GLU A 14 4.05 -7.44 -7.07
CA GLU A 14 5.16 -6.67 -7.65
C GLU A 14 6.28 -6.42 -6.62
N LEU A 15 5.92 -6.12 -5.38
CA LEU A 15 6.90 -5.86 -4.33
C LEU A 15 7.60 -7.14 -3.87
N SER A 16 6.89 -8.26 -3.71
CA SER A 16 7.54 -9.54 -3.36
C SER A 16 8.56 -9.96 -4.42
N LYS A 17 8.23 -9.77 -5.71
CA LYS A 17 9.17 -10.00 -6.81
C LYS A 17 10.39 -9.08 -6.73
N ALA A 18 10.18 -7.79 -6.45
CA ALA A 18 11.27 -6.81 -6.33
C ALA A 18 12.19 -7.06 -5.12
N LEU A 19 11.69 -7.72 -4.08
CA LEU A 19 12.42 -8.00 -2.83
C LEU A 19 12.99 -9.42 -2.75
N LEU A 20 12.68 -10.31 -3.71
CA LEU A 20 12.95 -11.75 -3.63
C LEU A 20 14.42 -12.06 -3.36
N ASP A 21 15.32 -11.46 -4.13
CA ASP A 21 16.77 -11.73 -4.10
C ASP A 21 17.52 -10.89 -3.06
N LEU A 22 16.82 -10.03 -2.33
CA LEU A 22 17.42 -9.17 -1.31
C LEU A 22 17.52 -9.88 0.03
N SER A 23 18.63 -9.65 0.74
CA SER A 23 18.75 -10.04 2.15
C SER A 23 17.71 -9.30 3.00
N VAL A 24 17.38 -9.81 4.19
CA VAL A 24 16.41 -9.14 5.09
C VAL A 24 16.77 -7.67 5.34
N ARG A 25 18.07 -7.41 5.57
CA ARG A 25 18.59 -6.05 5.78
C ARG A 25 18.38 -5.17 4.53
N ASP A 26 18.66 -5.71 3.35
CA ASP A 26 18.51 -4.97 2.10
C ASP A 26 17.03 -4.74 1.77
N ARG A 27 16.13 -5.65 2.13
CA ARG A 27 14.68 -5.45 1.95
C ARG A 27 14.19 -4.22 2.71
N ILE A 28 14.58 -4.08 3.98
CA ILE A 28 14.23 -2.91 4.80
C ILE A 28 14.81 -1.64 4.16
N TYR A 29 16.08 -1.69 3.76
CA TYR A 29 16.79 -0.53 3.20
C TYR A 29 16.21 -0.06 1.85
N TYR A 30 15.94 -0.98 0.93
CA TYR A 30 15.47 -0.67 -0.43
C TYR A 30 13.94 -0.64 -0.56
N LEU A 31 13.17 -0.94 0.49
CA LEU A 31 11.71 -1.01 0.45
C LEU A 31 11.09 0.25 -0.19
N GLN A 32 11.47 1.43 0.29
CA GLN A 32 10.90 2.68 -0.19
C GLN A 32 11.26 2.95 -1.65
N GLU A 33 12.49 2.64 -2.05
CA GLU A 33 12.96 2.78 -3.44
C GLU A 33 12.16 1.86 -4.37
N LYS A 34 12.02 0.58 -4.02
CA LYS A 34 11.28 -0.39 -4.83
C LYS A 34 9.80 -0.06 -4.92
N LEU A 35 9.18 0.38 -3.82
CA LEU A 35 7.80 0.88 -3.86
C LEU A 35 7.65 2.10 -4.78
N GLN A 36 8.59 3.04 -4.73
CA GLN A 36 8.58 4.21 -5.60
C GLN A 36 8.70 3.83 -7.08
N GLU A 37 9.60 2.90 -7.42
CA GLU A 37 9.75 2.36 -8.78
C GLU A 37 8.43 1.74 -9.27
N ILE A 38 7.79 0.90 -8.44
CA ILE A 38 6.52 0.24 -8.77
C ILE A 38 5.40 1.25 -9.02
N ILE A 39 5.22 2.22 -8.10
CA ILE A 39 4.14 3.23 -8.19
C ILE A 39 4.37 4.18 -9.37
N SER A 40 5.62 4.52 -9.65
CA SER A 40 6.01 5.43 -10.75
C SER A 40 6.09 4.74 -12.11
N SER A 41 6.02 3.41 -12.16
CA SER A 41 6.08 2.63 -13.42
C SER A 41 4.90 2.87 -14.37
N ARG A 42 3.87 3.59 -13.92
CA ARG A 42 2.66 3.94 -14.66
C ARG A 42 2.61 5.46 -14.82
N GLY A 43 2.52 5.93 -16.06
CA GLY A 43 2.60 7.36 -16.39
C GLY A 43 1.34 8.18 -16.09
N GLU A 44 0.23 7.53 -15.75
CA GLU A 44 -1.02 8.19 -15.38
C GLU A 44 -0.89 8.89 -14.02
N ASP A 45 -1.78 9.82 -13.69
CA ASP A 45 -1.81 10.51 -12.38
C ASP A 45 -2.60 9.74 -11.31
N LYS A 46 -3.29 8.66 -11.70
CA LYS A 46 -4.11 7.83 -10.83
C LYS A 46 -3.62 6.39 -10.86
N LEU A 47 -3.62 5.72 -9.72
CA LEU A 47 -3.23 4.31 -9.62
C LEU A 47 -4.16 3.59 -8.65
N PHE A 48 -4.68 2.44 -9.07
CA PHE A 48 -5.39 1.53 -8.20
C PHE A 48 -4.42 0.50 -7.60
N LEU A 49 -4.28 0.50 -6.29
CA LEU A 49 -3.50 -0.47 -5.53
C LEU A 49 -4.44 -1.47 -4.88
N TYR A 50 -4.19 -2.75 -5.12
CA TYR A 50 -4.88 -3.86 -4.49
C TYR A 50 -3.87 -4.90 -3.99
N HIS A 51 -4.30 -5.78 -3.09
CA HIS A 51 -3.43 -6.72 -2.38
C HIS A 51 -2.19 -6.04 -1.78
N ILE A 52 -2.39 -5.15 -0.80
CA ILE A 52 -1.30 -4.38 -0.18
C ILE A 52 -0.78 -5.01 1.13
N GLU A 53 -1.17 -6.24 1.45
CA GLU A 53 -0.88 -6.94 2.70
C GLU A 53 0.62 -7.05 2.98
N ILE A 54 1.46 -7.13 1.94
CA ILE A 54 2.93 -7.16 2.09
C ILE A 54 3.47 -5.97 2.89
N LEU A 55 2.81 -4.80 2.84
CA LEU A 55 3.27 -3.61 3.56
C LEU A 55 3.24 -3.81 5.08
N PHE A 56 2.35 -4.69 5.55
CA PHE A 56 2.11 -5.00 6.96
C PHE A 56 3.04 -6.09 7.50
N GLU A 57 3.91 -6.66 6.66
CA GLU A 57 4.89 -7.66 7.06
C GLU A 57 5.87 -7.08 8.09
N PRO A 58 5.90 -7.59 9.34
CA PRO A 58 6.75 -7.01 10.39
C PRO A 58 8.24 -7.00 10.04
N SER A 59 8.68 -7.95 9.20
CA SER A 59 10.07 -8.07 8.73
C SER A 59 10.54 -6.92 7.85
N LEU A 60 9.62 -6.10 7.33
CA LEU A 60 9.94 -4.94 6.51
C LEU A 60 10.14 -3.66 7.33
N GLU A 61 9.87 -3.71 8.65
CA GLU A 61 10.07 -2.60 9.60
C GLU A 61 9.47 -1.25 9.11
N SER A 62 8.32 -1.32 8.44
CA SER A 62 7.70 -0.18 7.79
C SER A 62 6.37 0.21 8.44
N ASN A 63 5.97 1.46 8.28
CA ASN A 63 4.61 1.90 8.59
C ASN A 63 3.80 1.97 7.28
N PRO A 64 2.89 1.02 7.00
CA PRO A 64 2.09 0.97 5.78
C PRO A 64 1.38 2.29 5.47
N MET A 65 0.74 2.88 6.49
CA MET A 65 -0.02 4.12 6.33
C MET A 65 0.89 5.29 5.93
N SER A 66 2.04 5.44 6.61
CA SER A 66 2.99 6.51 6.28
C SER A 66 3.56 6.36 4.86
N LEU A 67 3.74 5.13 4.37
CA LEU A 67 4.16 4.88 2.99
C LEU A 67 3.06 5.29 2.00
N LEU A 68 1.82 4.87 2.23
CA LEU A 68 0.69 5.21 1.36
C LEU A 68 0.45 6.72 1.31
N GLU A 69 0.47 7.42 2.45
CA GLU A 69 0.38 8.89 2.53
C GLU A 69 1.55 9.58 1.81
N LYS A 70 2.76 9.03 1.90
CA LYS A 70 3.90 9.57 1.15
C LYS A 70 3.67 9.51 -0.35
N PHE A 71 3.18 8.37 -0.85
CA PHE A 71 2.98 8.18 -2.28
C PHE A 71 1.71 8.84 -2.81
N SER A 72 0.69 9.03 -1.96
CA SER A 72 -0.54 9.74 -2.34
C SER A 72 -0.29 11.22 -2.66
N ARG A 73 0.74 11.83 -2.06
CA ARG A 73 1.21 13.18 -2.39
C ARG A 73 1.87 13.27 -3.78
N MET A 74 2.34 12.16 -4.32
CA MET A 74 2.95 12.10 -5.66
C MET A 74 1.93 11.74 -6.74
N LYS A 75 0.94 10.91 -6.40
CA LYS A 75 -0.02 10.31 -7.32
C LYS A 75 -1.32 10.04 -6.61
N THR A 76 -2.47 10.25 -7.26
CA THR A 76 -3.75 9.90 -6.65
C THR A 76 -3.85 8.37 -6.51
N LEU A 77 -3.83 7.88 -5.27
CA LEU A 77 -3.96 6.47 -4.97
C LEU A 77 -5.42 6.12 -4.69
N LEU A 78 -5.91 5.12 -5.42
CA LEU A 78 -7.12 4.38 -5.08
C LEU A 78 -6.64 3.10 -4.40
N VAL A 79 -7.00 2.89 -3.13
CA VAL A 79 -6.46 1.77 -2.33
C VAL A 79 -7.60 0.85 -1.93
N GLN A 80 -7.50 -0.43 -2.31
CA GLN A 80 -8.32 -1.48 -1.72
C GLN A 80 -7.71 -1.84 -0.37
N TRP A 81 -8.35 -1.36 0.70
CA TRP A 81 -7.89 -1.62 2.05
C TRP A 81 -8.15 -3.08 2.43
N PRO A 82 -7.15 -3.85 2.91
CA PRO A 82 -7.30 -5.27 3.19
C PRO A 82 -7.86 -5.53 4.61
N GLY A 83 -8.80 -4.71 5.05
CA GLY A 83 -9.35 -4.76 6.40
C GLY A 83 -10.63 -3.92 6.50
N GLU A 84 -10.91 -3.39 7.69
CA GLU A 84 -12.16 -2.67 7.96
C GLU A 84 -11.93 -1.15 8.06
N TYR A 85 -12.93 -0.38 7.65
CA TYR A 85 -13.00 1.05 7.88
C TYR A 85 -14.28 1.46 8.62
N ASP A 86 -14.14 2.06 9.80
CA ASP A 86 -15.27 2.49 10.64
C ASP A 86 -15.77 3.92 10.36
N GLY A 87 -15.24 4.59 9.33
CA GLY A 87 -15.52 6.00 9.04
C GLY A 87 -14.50 6.98 9.65
N GLN A 88 -13.63 6.52 10.54
CA GLN A 88 -12.56 7.33 11.14
C GLN A 88 -11.20 6.60 11.11
N PHE A 89 -11.21 5.28 11.22
CA PHE A 89 -10.03 4.46 11.33
C PHE A 89 -10.04 3.31 10.34
N LEU A 90 -8.87 3.09 9.76
CA LEU A 90 -8.53 1.92 8.98
C LEU A 90 -7.93 0.88 9.92
N MET A 91 -8.51 -0.31 9.96
CA MET A 91 -8.11 -1.42 10.80
C MET A 91 -7.64 -2.58 9.92
N TYR A 92 -6.52 -3.18 10.29
CA TYR A 92 -5.99 -4.39 9.63
C TYR A 92 -5.69 -5.45 10.69
N GLY A 93 -5.92 -6.71 10.34
CA GLY A 93 -5.79 -7.84 11.27
C GLY A 93 -7.02 -8.04 12.15
N THR A 94 -6.93 -8.97 13.09
CA THR A 94 -8.02 -9.32 14.01
C THR A 94 -7.80 -8.65 15.37
N ASP A 95 -8.81 -7.99 15.95
CA ASP A 95 -8.66 -7.35 17.26
C ASP A 95 -8.12 -8.34 18.32
N GLY A 96 -7.11 -7.89 19.09
CA GLY A 96 -6.38 -8.71 20.05
C GLY A 96 -5.23 -9.56 19.47
N SER A 97 -5.02 -9.57 18.15
CA SER A 97 -3.88 -10.24 17.52
C SER A 97 -2.62 -9.35 17.49
N ARG A 98 -1.45 -9.94 17.21
CA ARG A 98 -0.17 -9.21 17.15
C ARG A 98 -0.05 -8.32 15.90
N ASP A 99 -0.77 -8.69 14.85
CA ASP A 99 -0.85 -8.00 13.56
C ASP A 99 -1.97 -6.97 13.50
N TYR A 100 -2.77 -6.83 14.58
CA TYR A 100 -3.81 -5.81 14.65
C TYR A 100 -3.20 -4.42 14.64
N THR A 101 -3.57 -3.64 13.63
CA THR A 101 -3.13 -2.24 13.48
C THR A 101 -4.32 -1.35 13.19
N LYS A 102 -4.28 -0.14 13.76
CA LYS A 102 -5.33 0.86 13.64
C LYS A 102 -4.71 2.20 13.25
N TYR A 103 -5.12 2.73 12.10
CA TYR A 103 -4.64 4.00 11.57
C TYR A 103 -5.78 4.99 11.48
N LYS A 104 -5.56 6.24 11.89
CA LYS A 104 -6.52 7.30 11.62
C LYS A 104 -6.55 7.55 10.11
N TYR A 105 -7.72 7.53 9.51
CA TYR A 105 -7.86 7.80 8.09
C TYR A 105 -7.50 9.26 7.79
N SER A 106 -6.68 9.45 6.77
CA SER A 106 -6.34 10.74 6.18
C SER A 106 -6.93 10.78 4.76
N ALA A 107 -7.60 11.88 4.41
CA ALA A 107 -8.26 12.05 3.11
C ALA A 107 -7.28 12.20 1.92
N GLU A 108 -6.01 11.85 2.12
CA GLU A 108 -4.97 11.89 1.08
C GLU A 108 -5.13 10.76 0.04
N MET A 109 -5.88 9.70 0.32
CA MET A 109 -6.10 8.58 -0.60
C MET A 109 -7.58 8.17 -0.66
N VAL A 110 -8.01 7.65 -1.81
CA VAL A 110 -9.39 7.18 -2.01
C VAL A 110 -9.47 5.70 -1.64
N LEU A 111 -10.31 5.35 -0.67
CA LEU A 111 -10.53 3.96 -0.28
C LEU A 111 -11.59 3.31 -1.20
N ILE A 112 -11.32 2.08 -1.64
CA ILE A 112 -12.21 1.29 -2.49
C ILE A 112 -12.61 0.01 -1.77
N ASN A 113 -13.92 -0.20 -1.62
CA ASN A 113 -14.51 -1.29 -0.83
C ASN A 113 -13.87 -1.49 0.57
N PRO A 114 -13.70 -0.42 1.37
CA PRO A 114 -13.13 -0.53 2.72
C PRO A 114 -14.15 -0.93 3.78
#